data_AF-A0A191ZZD1-F1
#
_entry.id   AF-A0A191ZZD1-F1
#
_cell.length_a   1.000
_cell.length_b   1.000
_cell.length_c   1.000
_cell.angle_alpha   90.00
_cell.angle_beta   90.00
_cell.angle_gamma   90.00
#
_symmetry.space_group_name_H-M   'P 1'
#
loop_
_entity.id
_entity.type
_entity.pdbx_description
1 polymer ?
#
loop_
_entity_poly.entity_id
_entity_poly.type
_entity_poly.pdbx_seq_one_letter_code
_entity_poly.pdbx_strand_id
1 'polypeptide(L)'
;MSLTTTVPIGTHTVLVRELTVEEIRAWFARIRDPQQQLDVVDALMFRDVSVADILASTDLTAEAFGSLAPSEIRTLIEKIKEVNPDFFELRARLAEIGNRAAPDLASSSAPSVP
;
A
#
# COMPACT_ATOMS: atom_id res chain seq x y z
N MET A 1 -2.89 15.95 16.56
CA MET A 1 -1.85 15.07 17.13
C MET A 1 -2.06 13.73 16.48
N SER A 2 -1.06 13.22 15.75
CA SER A 2 -1.15 11.92 15.07
C SER A 2 -0.91 10.79 16.07
N LEU A 3 -1.69 9.71 16.01
CA LEU A 3 -1.46 8.52 16.81
C LEU A 3 -0.09 7.91 16.45
N THR A 4 0.67 7.48 17.46
CA THR A 4 1.95 6.78 17.26
C THR A 4 2.00 5.57 18.17
N THR A 5 2.50 4.46 17.66
CA THR A 5 2.69 3.23 18.42
C THR A 5 4.01 2.59 18.03
N THR A 6 4.64 1.92 18.98
CA THR A 6 5.90 1.20 18.76
C THR A 6 5.61 -0.29 18.73
N VAL A 7 6.09 -0.97 17.70
CA VAL A 7 5.83 -2.39 17.45
C VAL A 7 7.15 -3.15 17.39
N PRO A 8 7.38 -4.15 18.26
CA PRO A 8 8.53 -5.05 18.13
C PRO A 8 8.28 -6.04 16.98
N ILE A 9 9.18 -6.07 16.01
CA ILE A 9 9.17 -6.95 14.85
C ILE A 9 10.53 -7.64 14.76
N GLY A 10 10.59 -8.92 15.14
CA GLY A 10 11.85 -9.65 15.20
C GLY A 10 12.84 -9.01 16.18
N THR A 11 13.99 -8.60 15.67
CA THR A 11 15.02 -7.84 16.41
C THR A 11 14.88 -6.33 16.27
N HIS A 12 13.91 -5.85 15.49
CA HIS A 12 13.69 -4.43 15.22
C HIS A 12 12.53 -3.89 16.05
N THR A 13 12.64 -2.63 16.44
CA THR A 13 11.55 -1.88 17.07
C THR A 13 11.12 -0.82 16.07
N VAL A 14 9.92 -0.95 15.53
CA VAL A 14 9.40 -0.09 14.46
C VAL A 14 8.38 0.88 15.05
N LEU A 15 8.57 2.16 14.78
CA LEU A 15 7.57 3.18 15.07
C LEU A 15 6.56 3.19 13.93
N VAL A 16 5.29 3.00 14.26
CA VAL A 16 4.15 3.16 13.35
C VAL A 16 3.42 4.44 13.72
N ARG A 17 3.08 5.26 12.74
CA ARG A 17 2.35 6.51 12.93
C ARG A 17 1.11 6.58 12.05
N GLU A 18 0.17 7.39 12.52
CA GLU A 18 -1.02 7.77 11.77
C GLU A 18 -0.66 8.78 10.68
N LEU A 19 -1.18 8.52 9.48
CA LEU A 19 -1.09 9.40 8.33
C LEU A 19 -2.13 10.50 8.43
N THR A 20 -1.69 11.74 8.23
CA THR A 20 -2.60 12.88 8.12
C THR A 20 -3.36 12.87 6.81
N VAL A 21 -4.49 13.57 6.75
CA VAL A 21 -5.28 13.72 5.50
C VAL A 21 -4.44 14.33 4.37
N GLU A 22 -3.51 15.23 4.69
CA GLU A 22 -2.58 15.80 3.72
C GLU A 22 -1.66 14.73 3.12
N GLU A 23 -1.10 13.86 3.95
CA GLU A 23 -0.24 12.76 3.51
C GLU A 23 -1.01 11.72 2.71
N ILE A 24 -2.25 11.41 3.08
CA ILE A 24 -3.13 10.51 2.32
C ILE A 24 -3.42 11.11 0.93
N ARG A 25 -3.65 12.42 0.83
CA ARG A 25 -3.83 13.10 -0.47
C ARG A 25 -2.54 13.09 -1.31
N ALA A 26 -1.40 13.32 -0.68
CA ALA A 26 -0.10 13.26 -1.35
C ALA A 26 0.19 11.84 -1.87
N TRP A 27 -0.11 10.81 -1.07
CA TRP A 27 -0.06 9.41 -1.49
C TRP A 27 -0.96 9.16 -2.71
N PHE A 28 -2.20 9.63 -2.68
CA PHE A 28 -3.14 9.47 -3.78
C PHE A 28 -2.67 10.15 -5.08
N ALA A 29 -2.01 11.31 -4.97
CA ALA A 29 -1.42 11.98 -6.12
C ALA A 29 -0.27 11.17 -6.72
N ARG A 30 0.57 10.53 -5.89
CA ARG A 30 1.68 9.68 -6.33
C ARG A 30 1.19 8.47 -7.13
N ILE A 31 0.23 7.71 -6.60
CA ILE A 31 -0.27 6.51 -7.30
C ILE A 31 -1.00 6.80 -8.62
N ARG A 32 -1.38 8.06 -8.87
CA ARG A 32 -1.95 8.51 -10.15
C ARG A 32 -0.89 8.92 -11.16
N ASP A 33 0.35 9.07 -10.75
CA ASP A 33 1.45 9.45 -11.63
C ASP A 33 1.76 8.28 -12.58
N PRO A 34 1.52 8.43 -13.90
CA PRO A 34 1.80 7.37 -14.87
C PRO A 34 3.29 7.05 -15.03
N GLN A 35 4.19 7.91 -14.52
CA GLN A 35 5.62 7.65 -14.52
C GLN A 35 6.08 6.81 -13.32
N GLN A 36 5.21 6.60 -12.33
CA GLN A 36 5.54 5.80 -11.16
C GLN A 36 5.42 4.31 -11.52
N GLN A 37 6.56 3.62 -11.65
CA GLN A 37 6.58 2.18 -11.84
C GLN A 37 6.09 1.47 -10.56
N LEU A 38 5.05 0.66 -10.70
CA LEU A 38 4.67 -0.29 -9.66
C LEU A 38 5.68 -1.43 -9.64
N ASP A 39 6.25 -1.70 -8.46
CA ASP A 39 6.96 -2.95 -8.23
C ASP A 39 5.94 -4.10 -8.19
N VAL A 40 5.99 -4.94 -9.23
CA VAL A 40 5.06 -6.05 -9.42
C VAL A 40 5.24 -7.13 -8.34
N VAL A 41 6.45 -7.30 -7.82
CA VAL A 41 6.72 -8.29 -6.76
C VAL A 41 6.04 -7.85 -5.48
N ASP A 42 6.20 -6.58 -5.10
CA ASP A 42 5.54 -6.01 -3.92
C ASP A 42 4.01 -6.04 -4.07
N ALA A 43 3.50 -5.68 -5.25
CA ALA A 43 2.06 -5.69 -5.53
C ALA A 43 1.44 -7.10 -5.45
N LEU A 44 2.19 -8.14 -5.82
CA LEU A 44 1.73 -9.52 -5.75
C LEU A 44 1.88 -10.13 -4.35
N MET A 45 2.92 -9.74 -3.60
CA MET A 45 3.15 -10.21 -2.24
C MET A 45 2.22 -9.54 -1.23
N PHE A 46 1.94 -8.25 -1.41
CA PHE A 46 1.18 -7.43 -0.47
C PHE A 46 -0.04 -6.82 -1.17
N ARG A 47 -1.11 -7.60 -1.29
CA ARG A 47 -2.33 -7.17 -2.00
C ARG A 47 -2.98 -5.93 -1.38
N ASP A 48 -2.94 -5.83 -0.05
CA ASP A 48 -3.65 -4.78 0.67
C ASP A 48 -2.84 -3.48 0.84
N VAL A 49 -1.51 -3.50 0.62
CA VAL A 49 -0.60 -2.40 0.98
C VAL A 49 0.66 -2.41 0.12
N SER A 50 1.18 -1.25 -0.27
CA SER A 50 2.47 -1.17 -0.96
C SER A 50 3.60 -0.91 0.03
N VAL A 51 4.83 -1.31 -0.33
CA VAL A 51 6.03 -0.99 0.45
C VAL A 51 6.18 0.52 0.69
N ALA A 52 5.86 1.34 -0.33
CA ALA A 52 5.84 2.80 -0.17
C ALA A 52 4.91 3.29 0.95
N ASP A 53 3.78 2.62 1.18
CA ASP A 53 2.80 3.00 2.21
C ASP A 53 3.30 2.61 3.60
N ILE A 54 3.94 1.43 3.69
CA ILE A 54 4.59 0.96 4.91
C ILE A 54 5.68 1.95 5.31
N LEU A 55 6.56 2.32 4.38
CA LEU A 55 7.64 3.27 4.65
C LEU A 55 7.13 4.69 4.94
N ALA A 56 5.98 5.10 4.39
CA ALA A 56 5.40 6.41 4.68
C ALA A 56 4.84 6.49 6.12
N SER A 57 4.32 5.39 6.64
CA SER A 57 3.67 5.28 7.96
C SER A 57 4.57 4.70 9.05
N THR A 58 5.84 4.42 8.74
CA THR A 58 6.81 3.87 9.70
C THR A 58 8.14 4.61 9.68
N ASP A 59 9.01 4.34 10.66
CA ASP A 59 10.40 4.81 10.67
C ASP A 59 11.38 3.85 10.00
N LEU A 60 10.89 2.79 9.34
CA LEU A 60 11.73 1.84 8.63
C LEU A 60 12.43 2.47 7.42
N THR A 61 13.68 2.06 7.19
CA THR A 61 14.37 2.29 5.93
C THR A 61 14.03 1.18 4.93
N ALA A 62 14.18 1.43 3.63
CA ALA A 62 13.98 0.42 2.60
C ALA A 62 14.91 -0.80 2.78
N GLU A 63 16.15 -0.56 3.23
CA GLU A 63 17.12 -1.62 3.54
C GLU A 63 16.68 -2.49 4.72
N ALA A 64 16.17 -1.86 5.78
CA ALA A 64 15.64 -2.57 6.94
C ALA A 64 14.40 -3.38 6.55
N PHE A 65 13.49 -2.81 5.75
CA PHE A 65 12.32 -3.50 5.24
C PHE A 65 12.68 -4.74 4.42
N GLY A 66 13.67 -4.64 3.51
CA GLY A 66 14.14 -5.76 2.70
C GLY A 66 14.81 -6.89 3.48
N SER A 67 15.19 -6.63 4.74
CA SER A 67 15.79 -7.63 5.64
C SER A 67 14.74 -8.36 6.49
N LEU A 68 13.48 -7.90 6.50
CA LEU A 68 12.40 -8.51 7.26
C LEU A 68 11.84 -9.74 6.54
N ALA A 69 11.50 -10.77 7.32
CA ALA A 69 10.78 -11.92 6.80
C ALA A 69 9.34 -11.55 6.40
N PRO A 70 8.72 -12.24 5.42
CA PRO A 70 7.34 -11.98 5.05
C PRO A 70 6.32 -12.13 6.21
N SER A 71 6.59 -13.00 7.19
CA SER A 71 5.77 -13.16 8.40
C SER A 71 5.86 -11.95 9.35
N GLU A 72 7.04 -11.36 9.45
CA GLU A 72 7.31 -10.15 10.22
C GLU A 72 6.62 -8.95 9.58
N ILE A 73 6.74 -8.82 8.25
CA ILE A 73 6.05 -7.79 7.47
C ILE A 73 4.54 -7.91 7.65
N ARG A 74 3.97 -9.12 7.60
CA ARG A 74 2.53 -9.31 7.85
C ARG A 74 2.10 -8.81 9.21
N THR A 75 2.90 -9.07 10.25
CA THR A 75 2.62 -8.60 11.61
C THR A 75 2.64 -7.07 11.68
N LEU A 76 3.62 -6.45 11.01
CA LEU A 76 3.72 -5.00 10.90
C LEU A 76 2.49 -4.42 10.18
N ILE A 77 2.05 -5.01 9.07
CA ILE A 77 0.88 -4.56 8.30
C ILE A 77 -0.37 -4.52 9.17
N GLU A 78 -0.62 -5.54 9.98
CA GLU A 78 -1.78 -5.56 10.90
C GLU A 78 -1.72 -4.41 11.90
N LYS A 79 -0.53 -4.05 12.41
CA LYS A 79 -0.39 -2.89 13.29
C LYS A 79 -0.55 -1.55 12.57
N ILE A 80 -0.08 -1.45 11.33
CA ILE A 80 -0.32 -0.25 10.52
C ILE A 80 -1.82 -0.10 10.24
N LYS A 81 -2.54 -1.19 9.99
CA LYS A 81 -4.01 -1.20 9.82
C LYS A 81 -4.74 -0.73 11.09
N GLU A 82 -4.32 -1.17 12.27
CA GLU A 82 -4.88 -0.72 13.55
C GLU A 82 -4.72 0.80 13.75
N VAL A 83 -3.58 1.37 13.30
CA VAL A 83 -3.26 2.80 13.46
C VAL A 83 -3.88 3.65 12.35
N ASN A 84 -4.05 3.12 11.15
CA ASN A 84 -4.49 3.85 9.96
C ASN A 84 -5.75 3.25 9.30
N PRO A 85 -6.83 2.93 10.04
CA PRO A 85 -7.97 2.20 9.48
C PRO A 85 -8.60 2.90 8.27
N ASP A 86 -8.78 4.22 8.32
CA ASP A 86 -9.37 5.02 7.23
C ASP A 86 -8.54 4.99 5.94
N PHE A 87 -7.21 4.95 6.06
CA PHE A 87 -6.32 4.86 4.90
C PHE A 87 -6.49 3.52 4.17
N PHE A 88 -6.55 2.42 4.93
CA PHE A 88 -6.76 1.09 4.35
C PHE A 88 -8.15 0.94 3.75
N GLU A 89 -9.18 1.50 4.39
CA GLU A 89 -10.54 1.49 3.83
C GLU A 89 -10.62 2.28 2.51
N LEU A 90 -9.98 3.45 2.45
CA LEU A 90 -9.88 4.25 1.23
C LEU A 90 -9.17 3.46 0.11
N ARG A 91 -8.04 2.81 0.42
CA ARG A 91 -7.28 2.01 -0.53
C ARG A 91 -8.07 0.80 -1.03
N ALA A 92 -8.77 0.09 -0.15
CA ALA A 92 -9.63 -1.04 -0.51
C ALA A 92 -10.75 -0.61 -1.47
N ARG A 93 -11.43 0.51 -1.17
CA ARG A 93 -12.43 1.10 -2.06
C ARG A 93 -11.85 1.50 -3.42
N LEU A 94 -10.64 2.05 -3.45
CA LEU A 94 -9.96 2.42 -4.69
C LEU A 94 -9.62 1.18 -5.54
N ALA A 95 -9.13 0.11 -4.91
CA ALA A 95 -8.84 -1.14 -5.59
C ALA A 95 -10.12 -1.77 -6.18
N GLU A 96 -11.24 -1.71 -5.47
CA GLU A 96 -12.55 -2.16 -5.99
C GLU A 96 -12.99 -1.34 -7.21
N ILE A 97 -12.88 -0.01 -7.14
CA ILE A 97 -13.21 0.88 -8.27
C ILE A 97 -12.31 0.59 -9.48
N GLY A 98 -11.00 0.43 -9.27
CA GLY A 98 -10.05 0.08 -10.33
C GLY A 98 -10.37 -1.26 -11.00
N ASN A 99 -10.69 -2.28 -10.19
CA ASN A 99 -11.07 -3.60 -10.71
C ASN A 99 -12.38 -3.58 -11.50
N ARG A 100 -13.33 -2.71 -11.13
CA ARG A 100 -14.60 -2.53 -11.85
C ARG A 100 -14.48 -1.69 -13.12
N ALA A 101 -13.44 -0.86 -13.25
CA ALA A 101 -13.17 -0.06 -14.44
C ALA A 101 -12.32 -0.78 -15.51
N ALA A 102 -11.57 -1.82 -15.11
CA ALA A 102 -10.78 -2.66 -16.02
C ALA A 102 -11.55 -3.54 -17.04
N PRO A 103 -12.79 -4.04 -16.81
CA PRO A 103 -13.42 -5.00 -17.71
C PRO A 103 -13.88 -4.41 -19.05
N ASP A 104 -13.98 -3.08 -19.20
CA ASP A 104 -14.44 -2.44 -20.45
C ASP A 104 -13.34 -2.39 -21.54
N LEU A 105 -12.07 -2.54 -21.16
CA LEU A 105 -10.93 -2.49 -22.10
C LEU A 105 -10.64 -3.85 -22.77
N ALA A 106 -11.15 -4.95 -22.22
CA ALA A 106 -10.92 -6.31 -22.73
C ALA A 106 -11.94 -6.76 -23.79
N SER A 107 -13.08 -6.07 -23.93
CA SER A 107 -14.13 -6.44 -24.89
C SER A 107 -14.11 -5.65 -26.21
N SER A 108 -13.27 -4.62 -26.36
CA SER A 108 -13.22 -3.80 -27.57
C SER A 108 -12.19 -4.24 -28.64
N SER A 109 -11.69 -5.48 -28.58
CA SER A 109 -10.74 -6.03 -29.57
C SER A 109 -11.23 -7.35 -30.15
N ALA A 110 -12.36 -7.34 -30.85
CA ALA A 110 -12.67 -8.37 -31.85
C ALA A 110 -12.66 -7.69 -33.24
N PRO A 111 -11.77 -8.07 -34.17
CA PRO A 111 -11.86 -7.59 -35.53
C PRO A 111 -13.04 -8.29 -36.21
N SER A 112 -14.07 -7.53 -36.57
CA SER A 112 -15.11 -8.00 -37.48
C SER A 112 -14.52 -8.13 -38.88
N VAL A 113 -14.46 -9.36 -39.40
CA VAL A 113 -14.15 -9.64 -40.81
C VAL A 113 -15.37 -10.32 -41.43
N PRO A 114 -16.00 -9.74 -42.46
CA PRO A 114 -16.63 -10.50 -43.53
C PRO A 114 -15.66 -10.75 -44.70
#